data_AF-A0A2S5BEI0-F1
#
_entry.id   AF-A0A2S5BEI0-F1
#
_cell.length_a   1.000
_cell.length_b   1.000
_cell.length_c   1.000
_cell.angle_alpha   90.00
_cell.angle_beta   90.00
_cell.angle_gamma   90.00
#
_symmetry.space_group_name_H-M   'P 1'
#
loop_
_entity.id
_entity.type
_entity.pdbx_description
1 polymer ?
#
loop_
_entity_poly.entity_id
_entity_poly.type
_entity_poly.pdbx_seq_one_letter_code
_entity_poly.pdbx_strand_id
1 'polypeptide(L)'
;MEPYIPFTAAQVRRHRFCFCVPVRWGVWILSAVEAVVSAMLCTANFLALFSTHDGRPWLIGIRVAGVLGWGSCVVMCGFGWIGTIEQKRKWVEWYYLLCWWHVCVIGIFGFISLLLLNLPGARIVAQGACVTVALAQKQLLHLAQKVSTEEAANVVATCERTVQIGLILSDLAWAIAVVLELWLGLIVGHYLDELADRDAAIHYGVDIESAQAPYSLTGLPGGTEIEKKYRSTGKRSRRSRRHERK
;
A
#
# COMPACT_ATOMS: atom_id res chain seq x y z
N MET A 1 -32.00 -37.12 1.12
CA MET A 1 -31.90 -35.68 0.84
C MET A 1 -31.68 -35.01 2.18
N GLU A 2 -30.50 -34.45 2.43
CA GLU A 2 -30.28 -33.67 3.65
C GLU A 2 -31.03 -32.34 3.53
N PRO A 3 -31.73 -31.87 4.58
CA PRO A 3 -32.46 -30.61 4.53
C PRO A 3 -31.48 -29.44 4.33
N TYR A 4 -31.80 -28.57 3.37
CA TYR A 4 -31.10 -27.31 3.14
C TYR A 4 -31.21 -26.44 4.39
N ILE A 5 -30.07 -26.13 5.00
CA ILE A 5 -30.02 -25.22 6.15
C ILE A 5 -30.02 -23.80 5.58
N PRO A 6 -31.07 -22.99 5.81
CA PRO A 6 -31.11 -21.61 5.33
C PRO A 6 -29.91 -20.82 5.87
N PHE A 7 -29.42 -19.85 5.09
CA PHE A 7 -28.41 -18.92 5.55
C PHE A 7 -28.88 -18.29 6.87
N THR A 8 -28.15 -18.55 7.95
CA THR A 8 -28.46 -17.94 9.24
C THR A 8 -27.98 -16.49 9.22
N ALA A 9 -28.67 -15.59 9.94
CA ALA A 9 -28.22 -14.19 10.08
C ALA A 9 -26.78 -14.04 10.62
N ALA A 10 -26.27 -15.08 11.28
CA ALA A 10 -24.87 -15.16 11.73
C ALA A 10 -23.85 -15.48 10.60
N GLN A 11 -24.31 -15.96 9.44
CA GLN A 11 -23.51 -16.28 8.25
C GLN A 11 -23.42 -15.12 7.27
N VAL A 12 -24.45 -14.27 7.19
CA VAL A 12 -24.31 -12.90 6.72
C VAL A 12 -23.62 -12.10 7.83
N ARG A 13 -22.33 -12.31 8.01
CA ARG A 13 -21.58 -11.41 8.88
C ARG A 13 -21.54 -10.07 8.17
N ARG A 14 -22.05 -9.02 8.81
CA ARG A 14 -21.58 -7.66 8.52
C ARG A 14 -20.07 -7.71 8.71
N HIS A 15 -19.31 -7.88 7.63
CA HIS A 15 -17.87 -7.84 7.67
C HIS A 15 -17.52 -6.41 8.09
N ARG A 16 -17.07 -6.25 9.33
CA ARG A 16 -16.62 -4.97 9.86
C ARG A 16 -15.10 -5.04 9.92
N PHE A 17 -14.46 -4.00 9.41
CA PHE A 17 -13.04 -3.81 9.65
C PHE A 17 -12.85 -3.24 11.06
N CYS A 18 -11.63 -3.33 11.59
CA CYS A 18 -11.24 -2.92 12.95
C CYS A 18 -12.00 -1.66 13.42
N PHE A 19 -12.56 -1.67 14.64
CA PHE A 19 -13.37 -0.59 15.21
C PHE A 19 -14.70 -0.27 14.50
N CYS A 20 -15.48 -1.29 14.13
CA CYS A 20 -16.86 -1.12 13.64
C CYS A 20 -17.02 -0.32 12.33
N VAL A 21 -15.93 0.02 11.65
CA VAL A 21 -15.97 0.72 10.37
C VAL A 21 -16.37 -0.30 9.28
N PRO A 22 -17.40 -0.01 8.46
CA PRO A 22 -17.73 -0.86 7.32
C PRO A 22 -16.52 -0.99 6.41
N VAL A 23 -16.23 -2.19 5.92
CA VAL A 23 -15.01 -2.49 5.16
C VAL A 23 -14.84 -1.54 3.98
N ARG A 24 -15.94 -1.18 3.31
CA ARG A 24 -15.97 -0.13 2.27
C ARG A 24 -15.33 1.20 2.69
N TRP A 25 -15.70 1.73 3.85
CA TRP A 25 -15.14 3.00 4.35
C TRP A 25 -13.69 2.84 4.77
N GLY A 26 -13.31 1.67 5.27
CA GLY A 26 -11.91 1.38 5.54
C GLY A 26 -11.07 1.39 4.27
N VAL A 27 -11.53 0.77 3.17
CA VAL A 27 -10.83 0.82 1.87
C VAL A 27 -10.69 2.27 1.41
N TRP A 28 -11.75 3.07 1.54
CA TRP A 28 -11.75 4.47 1.12
C TRP A 28 -10.75 5.32 1.92
N ILE A 29 -10.78 5.23 3.25
CA ILE A 29 -9.88 5.97 4.15
C ILE A 29 -8.44 5.52 3.94
N LEU A 30 -8.19 4.21 3.88
CA LEU A 30 -6.84 3.69 3.78
C LEU A 30 -6.22 4.01 2.41
N SER A 31 -7.01 3.98 1.32
CA SER A 31 -6.57 4.44 0.01
C SER A 31 -6.24 5.94 0.01
N ALA A 32 -6.98 6.76 0.77
CA ALA A 32 -6.68 8.18 0.91
C ALA A 32 -5.37 8.45 1.66
N VAL A 33 -5.17 7.75 2.79
CA VAL A 33 -3.94 7.84 3.57
C VAL A 33 -2.74 7.37 2.74
N GLU A 34 -2.89 6.24 2.04
CA GLU A 34 -1.85 5.68 1.18
C GLU A 34 -1.51 6.64 0.03
N ALA A 35 -2.51 7.26 -0.61
CA ALA A 35 -2.28 8.26 -1.65
C ALA A 35 -1.46 9.46 -1.14
N VAL A 36 -1.73 9.94 0.08
CA VAL A 36 -0.98 11.07 0.66
C VAL A 36 0.47 10.67 0.94
N VAL A 37 0.70 9.53 1.60
CA VAL A 37 2.05 9.03 1.91
C VAL A 37 2.83 8.79 0.62
N SER A 38 2.22 8.13 -0.35
CA SER A 38 2.81 7.89 -1.67
C SER A 38 3.10 9.18 -2.43
N ALA A 39 2.22 10.19 -2.37
CA ALA A 39 2.47 11.49 -3.01
C ALA A 39 3.65 12.23 -2.34
N MET A 40 3.78 12.17 -1.02
CA MET A 40 4.92 12.73 -0.31
C MET A 40 6.24 12.05 -0.71
N LEU A 41 6.26 10.71 -0.77
CA LEU A 41 7.44 9.94 -1.18
C LEU A 41 7.80 10.16 -2.65
N CYS A 42 6.80 10.27 -3.53
CA CYS A 42 6.97 10.60 -4.94
C CYS A 42 7.58 12.00 -5.09
N THR A 43 7.01 13.01 -4.41
CA THR A 43 7.51 14.39 -4.44
C THR A 43 8.94 14.48 -3.90
N ALA A 44 9.26 13.77 -2.80
CA ALA A 44 10.61 13.74 -2.26
C ALA A 44 11.62 13.16 -3.26
N ASN A 45 11.28 12.07 -3.96
CA ASN A 45 12.15 11.50 -4.99
C ASN A 45 12.26 12.39 -6.23
N PHE A 46 11.17 13.06 -6.61
CA PHE A 46 11.14 14.00 -7.72
C PHE A 46 12.04 15.21 -7.44
N LEU A 47 11.89 15.85 -6.28
CA LEU A 47 12.76 16.96 -5.87
C LEU A 47 14.23 16.52 -5.79
N ALA A 48 14.49 15.32 -5.27
CA ALA A 48 15.85 14.77 -5.22
C ALA A 48 16.47 14.58 -6.62
N LEU A 49 15.67 14.23 -7.64
CA LEU A 49 16.13 14.08 -9.02
C LEU A 49 16.65 15.39 -9.61
N PHE A 50 16.01 16.52 -9.27
CA PHE A 50 16.41 17.84 -9.75
C PHE A 50 17.46 18.53 -8.87
N SER A 51 17.63 18.08 -7.62
CA SER A 51 18.68 18.60 -6.74
C SER A 51 20.03 17.91 -6.93
N THR A 52 20.08 16.72 -7.54
CA THR A 52 21.33 16.00 -7.75
C THR A 52 22.12 16.59 -8.93
N HIS A 53 23.24 17.26 -8.62
CA HIS A 53 24.31 17.51 -9.60
C HIS A 53 25.23 16.30 -9.81
N ASP A 54 25.03 15.23 -9.03
CA ASP A 54 25.82 14.00 -9.14
C ASP A 54 25.35 13.16 -10.33
N GLY A 55 26.12 13.21 -11.43
CA GLY A 55 25.90 12.46 -12.67
C GLY A 55 26.06 10.93 -12.56
N ARG A 56 25.78 10.33 -11.40
CA ARG A 56 25.87 8.89 -11.18
C ARG A 56 24.58 8.21 -11.65
N PRO A 57 24.63 7.37 -12.69
CA PRO A 57 23.42 6.82 -13.33
C PRO A 57 22.60 5.93 -12.39
N TRP A 58 23.23 5.24 -11.45
CA TRP A 58 22.52 4.35 -10.51
C TRP A 58 21.67 5.12 -9.49
N LEU A 59 22.12 6.28 -9.01
CA LEU A 59 21.34 7.13 -8.09
C LEU A 59 20.13 7.71 -8.80
N ILE A 60 20.34 8.21 -10.03
CA ILE A 60 19.26 8.68 -10.91
C ILE A 60 18.25 7.56 -11.14
N GLY A 61 18.72 6.35 -11.43
CA GLY A 61 17.87 5.16 -11.59
C GLY A 61 17.00 4.88 -10.36
N ILE A 62 17.57 4.93 -9.15
CA ILE A 62 16.82 4.76 -7.89
C ILE A 62 15.75 5.86 -7.74
N ARG A 63 16.09 7.12 -8.02
CA ARG A 63 15.13 8.24 -7.89
C ARG A 63 13.99 8.13 -8.89
N VAL A 64 14.29 7.81 -10.15
CA VAL A 64 13.28 7.57 -11.19
C VAL A 64 12.39 6.39 -10.82
N ALA A 65 12.96 5.28 -10.37
CA ALA A 65 12.21 4.13 -9.89
C ALA A 65 11.31 4.50 -8.70
N GLY A 66 11.79 5.35 -7.78
CA GLY A 66 11.01 5.88 -6.67
C GLY A 66 9.83 6.74 -7.14
N VAL A 67 10.04 7.65 -8.08
CA VAL A 67 8.97 8.48 -8.67
C VAL A 67 7.92 7.60 -9.36
N LEU A 68 8.35 6.63 -10.16
CA LEU A 68 7.43 5.75 -10.89
C LEU A 68 6.68 4.81 -9.93
N GLY A 69 7.35 4.22 -8.95
CA GLY A 69 6.74 3.35 -7.95
C GLY A 69 5.69 4.12 -7.15
N TRP A 70 6.10 5.14 -6.40
CA TRP A 70 5.19 5.90 -5.55
C TRP A 70 4.14 6.69 -6.34
N GLY A 71 4.49 7.20 -7.53
CA GLY A 71 3.54 7.85 -8.43
C GLY A 71 2.46 6.89 -8.95
N SER A 72 2.85 5.65 -9.29
CA SER A 72 1.88 4.62 -9.68
C SER A 72 0.95 4.23 -8.54
N CYS A 73 1.43 4.25 -7.28
CA CYS A 73 0.61 4.02 -6.10
C CYS A 73 -0.50 5.07 -5.94
N VAL A 74 -0.19 6.35 -6.19
CA VAL A 74 -1.21 7.43 -6.15
C VAL A 74 -2.32 7.17 -7.16
N VAL A 75 -1.96 6.78 -8.38
CA VAL A 75 -2.94 6.42 -9.43
C VAL A 75 -3.75 5.19 -9.02
N MET A 76 -3.08 4.18 -8.45
CA MET A 76 -3.71 2.96 -7.93
C MET A 76 -4.75 3.29 -6.85
N CYS A 77 -4.43 4.17 -5.90
CA CYS A 77 -5.38 4.61 -4.87
C CYS A 77 -6.64 5.25 -5.45
N GLY A 78 -6.53 5.94 -6.59
CA GLY A 78 -7.68 6.45 -7.35
C GLY A 78 -8.62 5.34 -7.83
N PHE A 79 -8.07 4.21 -8.29
CA PHE A 79 -8.88 3.03 -8.62
C PHE A 79 -9.54 2.42 -7.37
N GLY A 80 -8.89 2.49 -6.22
CA GLY A 80 -9.50 2.08 -4.93
C GLY A 80 -10.76 2.87 -4.62
N TRP A 81 -10.74 4.20 -4.80
CA TRP A 81 -11.92 5.03 -4.64
C TRP A 81 -13.03 4.69 -5.63
N ILE A 82 -12.71 4.57 -6.92
CA ILE A 82 -13.70 4.19 -7.94
C ILE A 82 -14.31 2.83 -7.59
N GLY A 83 -13.51 1.85 -7.16
CA GLY A 83 -13.97 0.53 -6.75
C GLY A 83 -14.95 0.58 -5.58
N THR A 84 -14.72 1.44 -4.59
CA THR A 84 -15.66 1.64 -3.46
C THR A 84 -16.95 2.35 -3.85
N ILE A 85 -16.96 3.14 -4.94
CA ILE A 85 -18.15 3.84 -5.44
C ILE A 85 -18.99 2.90 -6.29
N GLU A 86 -18.36 2.23 -7.27
CA GLU A 86 -19.03 1.36 -8.23
C GLU A 86 -19.55 0.05 -7.61
N GLN A 87 -18.93 -0.42 -6.52
CA GLN A 87 -19.28 -1.68 -5.83
C GLN A 87 -19.34 -2.91 -6.75
N LYS A 88 -18.65 -2.87 -7.88
CA LYS A 88 -18.59 -3.99 -8.84
C LYS A 88 -17.45 -4.92 -8.45
N ARG A 89 -17.77 -6.17 -8.10
CA ARG A 89 -16.79 -7.19 -7.69
C ARG A 89 -15.60 -7.32 -8.64
N LYS A 90 -15.84 -7.39 -9.95
CA LYS A 90 -14.77 -7.52 -10.96
C LYS A 90 -13.75 -6.39 -10.88
N TRP A 91 -14.19 -5.15 -10.66
CA TRP A 91 -13.30 -4.00 -10.55
C TRP A 91 -12.46 -4.06 -9.29
N VAL A 92 -13.07 -4.42 -8.16
CA VAL A 92 -12.36 -4.58 -6.89
C VAL A 92 -11.37 -5.75 -6.96
N GLU A 93 -11.65 -6.79 -7.75
CA GLU A 93 -10.77 -7.97 -7.90
C GLU A 93 -9.51 -7.60 -8.67
N TRP A 94 -9.66 -6.82 -9.74
CA TRP A 94 -8.54 -6.21 -10.46
C TRP A 94 -7.72 -5.30 -9.55
N TYR A 95 -8.37 -4.45 -8.76
CA TYR A 95 -7.70 -3.57 -7.81
C TYR A 95 -6.91 -4.36 -6.76
N TYR A 96 -7.50 -5.40 -6.18
CA TYR A 96 -6.82 -6.29 -5.23
C TYR A 96 -5.56 -6.92 -5.82
N LEU A 97 -5.64 -7.47 -7.03
CA LEU A 97 -4.49 -8.04 -7.72
C LEU A 97 -3.41 -6.98 -7.97
N LEU A 98 -3.82 -5.77 -8.36
CA LEU A 98 -2.91 -4.66 -8.60
C LEU A 98 -2.17 -4.24 -7.32
N CYS A 99 -2.85 -4.15 -6.18
CA CYS A 99 -2.21 -3.88 -4.88
C CYS A 99 -1.15 -4.93 -4.55
N TRP A 100 -1.45 -6.22 -4.69
CA TRP A 100 -0.45 -7.27 -4.43
C TRP A 100 0.75 -7.20 -5.37
N TRP A 101 0.51 -6.94 -6.65
CA TRP A 101 1.58 -6.73 -7.61
C TRP A 101 2.46 -5.55 -7.23
N HIS A 102 1.85 -4.43 -6.85
CA HIS A 102 2.56 -3.22 -6.47
C HIS A 102 3.37 -3.43 -5.18
N VAL A 103 2.81 -4.05 -4.14
CA VAL A 103 3.54 -4.46 -2.93
C VAL A 103 4.75 -5.33 -3.28
N CYS A 104 4.61 -6.32 -4.17
CA CYS A 104 5.73 -7.17 -4.56
C CYS A 104 6.85 -6.36 -5.26
N VAL A 105 6.47 -5.48 -6.19
CA VAL A 105 7.42 -4.64 -6.94
C VAL A 105 8.11 -3.64 -6.02
N ILE A 106 7.37 -2.83 -5.25
CA ILE A 106 7.94 -1.88 -4.30
C ILE A 106 8.72 -2.59 -3.18
N GLY A 107 8.27 -3.76 -2.75
CA GLY A 107 8.97 -4.59 -1.78
C GLY A 107 10.38 -4.93 -2.26
N ILE A 108 10.51 -5.46 -3.47
CA ILE A 108 11.82 -5.86 -4.04
C ILE A 108 12.66 -4.63 -4.40
N PHE A 109 12.14 -3.72 -5.23
CA PHE A 109 12.90 -2.58 -5.73
C PHE A 109 13.22 -1.57 -4.63
N GLY A 110 12.28 -1.35 -3.71
CA GLY A 110 12.47 -0.50 -2.54
C GLY A 110 13.54 -1.08 -1.61
N PHE A 111 13.48 -2.36 -1.29
CA PHE A 111 14.50 -3.01 -0.46
C PHE A 111 15.90 -2.93 -1.10
N ILE A 112 16.03 -3.23 -2.40
CA ILE A 112 17.30 -3.09 -3.12
C ILE A 112 17.79 -1.63 -3.10
N SER A 113 16.89 -0.66 -3.31
CA SER A 113 17.24 0.76 -3.28
C SER A 113 17.75 1.19 -1.89
N LEU A 114 17.08 0.79 -0.81
CA LEU A 114 17.51 1.08 0.55
C LEU A 114 18.84 0.41 0.89
N LEU A 115 19.07 -0.82 0.44
CA LEU A 115 20.36 -1.49 0.58
C LEU A 115 21.47 -0.70 -0.09
N LEU A 116 21.28 -0.30 -1.35
CA LEU A 116 22.26 0.48 -2.11
C LEU A 116 22.55 1.83 -1.46
N LEU A 117 21.53 2.51 -0.93
CA LEU A 117 21.69 3.78 -0.19
C LEU A 117 22.38 3.61 1.16
N ASN A 118 22.22 2.46 1.81
CA ASN A 118 22.86 2.15 3.08
C ASN A 118 24.31 1.66 2.95
N LEU A 119 24.80 1.38 1.74
CA LEU A 119 26.21 1.04 1.51
C LEU A 119 27.15 2.19 1.93
N PRO A 120 28.33 1.89 2.49
CA PRO A 120 29.28 2.90 2.95
C PRO A 120 29.70 3.85 1.82
N GLY A 121 29.85 3.34 0.59
CA GLY A 121 30.15 4.16 -0.58
C GLY A 121 29.07 5.18 -0.90
N ALA A 122 27.78 4.84 -0.74
CA ALA A 122 26.67 5.76 -0.95
C ALA A 122 26.60 6.81 0.17
N ARG A 123 26.86 6.41 1.41
CA ARG A 123 26.92 7.32 2.57
C ARG A 123 27.99 8.40 2.41
N ILE A 124 29.19 8.00 2.00
CA ILE A 124 30.31 8.94 1.78
C ILE A 124 29.95 9.95 0.68
N VAL A 125 29.28 9.51 -0.38
CA VAL A 125 28.85 10.40 -1.47
C VAL A 125 27.79 11.39 -0.98
N ALA A 126 26.80 10.92 -0.23
CA ALA A 126 25.76 11.77 0.34
C ALA A 126 26.34 12.79 1.34
N GLN A 127 27.29 12.37 2.18
CA GLN A 127 28.00 13.27 3.09
C GLN A 127 28.82 14.30 2.32
N GLY A 128 29.56 13.89 1.29
CA GLY A 128 30.33 14.78 0.43
C GLY A 128 29.45 15.83 -0.23
N ALA A 129 28.30 15.43 -0.78
CA ALA A 129 27.33 16.35 -1.39
C ALA A 129 26.73 17.32 -0.35
N CYS A 130 26.44 16.87 0.86
CA CYS A 130 25.98 17.76 1.94
C CYS A 130 27.02 18.81 2.29
N VAL A 131 28.28 18.39 2.46
CA VAL A 131 29.38 19.28 2.84
C VAL A 131 29.65 20.32 1.76
N THR A 132 29.66 19.93 0.48
CA THR A 132 29.90 20.87 -0.62
C THR A 132 28.81 21.93 -0.70
N VAL A 133 27.53 21.54 -0.59
CA VAL A 133 26.40 22.47 -0.60
C VAL A 133 26.40 23.38 0.63
N ALA A 134 26.62 22.82 1.83
CA ALA A 134 26.63 23.59 3.07
C ALA A 134 27.76 24.62 3.08
N LEU A 135 28.96 24.25 2.62
CA LEU A 135 30.10 25.17 2.50
C LEU A 135 29.85 26.24 1.44
N ALA A 136 29.29 25.89 0.28
CA ALA A 136 28.94 26.85 -0.75
C ALA A 136 27.90 27.86 -0.24
N GLN A 137 26.88 27.41 0.49
CA GLN A 137 25.87 28.28 1.08
C GLN A 137 26.48 29.23 2.12
N LYS A 138 27.38 28.74 2.97
CA LYS A 138 28.12 29.56 3.95
C LYS A 138 29.03 30.59 3.29
N GLN A 139 29.73 30.22 2.22
CA GLN A 139 30.59 31.14 1.46
C GLN A 139 29.80 32.27 0.79
N LEU A 140 28.59 31.97 0.30
CA LEU A 140 27.68 32.96 -0.28
C LEU A 140 27.11 33.92 0.79
N LEU A 141 26.77 33.40 1.98
CA LEU A 141 26.24 34.19 3.10
C LEU A 141 27.30 35.13 3.72
N HIS A 142 28.57 34.71 3.78
CA HIS A 142 29.65 35.48 4.41
C HIS A 142 30.49 36.32 3.43
N LEU A 143 29.98 36.59 2.22
CA LEU A 143 30.55 37.54 1.23
C LEU A 143 32.09 37.62 1.25
N ALA A 144 32.74 36.53 0.86
CA ALA A 144 34.19 36.39 0.63
C ALA A 144 35.10 36.15 1.85
N GLN A 145 34.58 35.94 3.07
CA GLN A 145 35.41 35.49 4.18
C GLN A 145 35.66 33.97 4.09
N LYS A 146 36.94 33.57 4.07
CA LYS A 146 37.34 32.15 3.98
C LYS A 146 36.84 31.43 5.24
N VAL A 147 35.98 30.42 5.05
CA VAL A 147 35.44 29.58 6.14
C VAL A 147 36.61 29.03 6.96
N SER A 148 36.58 29.20 8.28
CA SER A 148 37.63 28.72 9.17
C SER A 148 37.68 27.18 9.18
N THR A 149 38.83 26.61 9.51
CA THR A 149 39.00 25.16 9.59
C THR A 149 38.12 24.53 10.68
N GLU A 150 37.88 25.27 11.76
CA GLU A 150 36.99 24.84 12.86
C GLU A 150 35.53 24.82 12.43
N GLU A 151 35.07 25.83 11.69
CA GLU A 151 33.69 25.87 11.18
C GLU A 151 33.46 24.82 10.09
N ALA A 152 34.46 24.57 9.24
CA ALA A 152 34.41 23.48 8.27
C ALA A 152 34.31 22.10 8.95
N ALA A 153 35.05 21.86 10.04
CA ALA A 153 34.96 20.61 10.80
C ALA A 153 33.56 20.43 11.44
N ASN A 154 32.96 21.51 11.95
CA ASN A 154 31.60 21.46 12.50
C ASN A 154 30.54 21.18 11.42
N VAL A 155 30.69 21.74 10.22
CA VAL A 155 29.82 21.46 9.07
C VAL A 155 29.90 19.98 8.68
N VAL A 156 31.10 19.39 8.64
CA VAL A 156 31.29 17.97 8.32
C VAL A 156 30.58 17.08 9.35
N ALA A 157 30.78 17.31 10.64
CA ALA A 157 30.12 16.55 11.70
C ALA A 157 28.58 16.67 11.66
N THR A 158 28.07 17.87 11.35
CA THR A 158 26.63 18.11 11.20
C THR A 158 26.07 17.36 9.99
N CYS A 159 26.76 17.41 8.85
CA CYS A 159 26.37 16.71 7.63
C CYS A 159 26.38 15.18 7.80
N GLU A 160 27.37 14.63 8.49
CA GLU A 160 27.41 13.21 8.82
C GLU A 160 26.15 12.78 9.59
N ARG A 161 25.82 13.51 10.66
CA ARG A 161 24.65 13.23 11.48
C ARG A 161 23.35 13.40 10.69
N THR A 162 23.23 14.46 9.88
CA THR A 162 22.05 14.71 9.06
C THR A 162 21.83 13.63 8.01
N VAL A 163 22.89 13.17 7.32
CA VAL A 163 22.78 12.07 6.35
C VAL A 163 22.36 10.78 7.05
N GLN A 164 22.94 10.48 8.22
CA GLN A 164 22.57 9.29 8.99
C GLN A 164 21.10 9.31 9.42
N ILE A 165 20.62 10.43 9.97
CA ILE A 165 19.22 10.60 10.36
C ILE A 165 18.31 10.52 9.12
N GLY A 166 18.70 11.14 8.01
CA GLY A 166 17.95 11.11 6.76
C GLY A 166 17.76 9.69 6.22
N LEU A 167 18.80 8.84 6.29
CA LEU A 167 18.71 7.44 5.89
C LEU A 167 17.76 6.65 6.81
N ILE A 168 17.86 6.84 8.12
CA ILE A 168 16.95 6.19 9.09
C ILE A 168 15.50 6.60 8.84
N LEU A 169 15.24 7.88 8.61
CA LEU A 169 13.90 8.38 8.31
C LEU A 169 13.38 7.84 6.98
N SER A 170 14.24 7.71 5.97
CA SER A 170 13.88 7.10 4.68
C SER A 170 13.50 5.63 4.84
N ASP A 171 14.27 4.87 5.62
CA ASP A 171 13.99 3.45 5.91
C ASP A 171 12.65 3.30 6.66
N LEU A 172 12.41 4.16 7.66
CA LEU A 172 11.17 4.17 8.43
C LEU A 172 9.96 4.54 7.56
N ALA A 173 10.08 5.58 6.73
CA ALA A 173 9.01 6.02 5.85
C ALA A 173 8.64 4.95 4.82
N TRP A 174 9.63 4.27 4.24
CA TRP A 174 9.42 3.14 3.34
C TRP A 174 8.70 1.98 4.05
N ALA A 175 9.16 1.61 5.25
CA ALA A 175 8.54 0.53 6.01
C ALA A 175 7.07 0.82 6.36
N ILE A 176 6.77 2.06 6.78
CA ILE A 176 5.40 2.50 7.07
C ILE A 176 4.53 2.40 5.81
N ALA A 177 5.02 2.88 4.67
CA ALA A 177 4.27 2.83 3.41
C ALA A 177 3.98 1.38 2.97
N VAL A 178 4.97 0.48 3.03
CA VAL A 178 4.75 -0.95 2.73
C VAL A 178 3.72 -1.58 3.68
N VAL A 179 3.76 -1.23 4.97
CA VAL A 179 2.77 -1.74 5.93
C VAL A 179 1.36 -1.22 5.61
N LEU A 180 1.21 0.06 5.29
CA LEU A 180 -0.08 0.64 4.88
C LEU A 180 -0.62 -0.06 3.64
N GLU A 181 0.24 -0.32 2.65
CA GLU A 181 -0.15 -1.00 1.42
C GLU A 181 -0.54 -2.47 1.63
N LEU A 182 0.18 -3.19 2.50
CA LEU A 182 -0.21 -4.55 2.92
C LEU A 182 -1.57 -4.54 3.62
N TRP A 183 -1.80 -3.57 4.51
CA TRP A 183 -3.11 -3.39 5.15
C TRP A 183 -4.20 -3.08 4.13
N LEU A 184 -3.89 -2.29 3.10
CA LEU A 184 -4.78 -1.98 2.00
C LEU A 184 -5.15 -3.25 1.20
N GLY A 185 -4.18 -4.09 0.87
CA GLY A 185 -4.42 -5.38 0.24
C GLY A 185 -5.35 -6.28 1.07
N LEU A 186 -5.14 -6.36 2.38
CA LEU A 186 -5.97 -7.17 3.28
C LEU A 186 -7.41 -6.66 3.36
N ILE A 187 -7.62 -5.35 3.52
CA ILE A 187 -8.97 -4.79 3.64
C ILE A 187 -9.73 -4.87 2.32
N VAL A 188 -9.06 -4.68 1.19
CA VAL A 188 -9.67 -4.88 -0.14
C VAL A 188 -10.04 -6.36 -0.33
N GLY A 189 -9.23 -7.30 0.17
CA GLY A 189 -9.57 -8.72 0.20
C GLY A 189 -10.86 -9.00 0.99
N HIS A 190 -11.02 -8.39 2.16
CA HIS A 190 -12.27 -8.48 2.91
C HIS A 190 -13.45 -7.82 2.19
N TYR A 191 -13.20 -6.73 1.45
CA TYR A 191 -14.25 -6.08 0.67
C TYR A 191 -14.71 -6.95 -0.49
N LEU A 192 -13.80 -7.72 -1.10
CA LEU A 192 -14.15 -8.70 -2.13
C LEU A 192 -15.02 -9.83 -1.60
N ASP A 193 -14.71 -10.34 -0.42
CA ASP A 193 -15.53 -11.35 0.24
C ASP A 193 -16.96 -10.81 0.48
N GLU A 194 -17.07 -9.56 0.96
CA GLU A 194 -18.36 -8.89 1.16
C GLU A 194 -19.15 -8.72 -0.15
N LEU A 195 -18.48 -8.34 -1.25
CA LEU A 195 -19.13 -8.23 -2.56
C LEU A 195 -19.52 -9.60 -3.12
N ALA A 196 -18.74 -10.65 -2.88
CA ALA A 196 -19.08 -12.00 -3.29
C ALA A 196 -20.32 -12.54 -2.55
N ASP A 197 -20.44 -12.24 -1.26
CA ASP A 197 -21.62 -12.55 -0.45
C ASP A 197 -22.85 -11.79 -0.97
N ARG A 198 -22.69 -10.50 -1.34
CA ARG A 198 -23.74 -9.68 -1.97
C ARG A 198 -24.22 -10.23 -3.31
N ASP A 199 -23.29 -10.53 -4.22
CA ASP A 199 -23.60 -11.10 -5.54
C ASP A 199 -24.38 -12.42 -5.39
N ALA A 200 -23.98 -13.27 -4.43
CA ALA A 200 -24.64 -14.53 -4.17
C ALA A 200 -26.09 -14.31 -3.71
N ALA A 201 -26.33 -13.41 -2.77
CA ALA A 201 -27.67 -13.20 -2.26
C ALA A 201 -28.64 -12.57 -3.27
N ILE A 202 -28.16 -11.65 -4.13
CA ILE A 202 -28.94 -11.16 -5.28
C ILE A 202 -29.35 -12.34 -6.17
N HIS A 203 -28.42 -13.27 -6.44
CA HIS A 203 -28.70 -14.43 -7.28
C HIS A 203 -29.71 -15.42 -6.66
N TYR A 204 -29.77 -15.50 -5.33
CA TYR A 204 -30.71 -16.36 -4.60
C TYR A 204 -32.00 -15.65 -4.17
N GLY A 205 -32.19 -14.37 -4.50
CA GLY A 205 -33.36 -13.59 -4.09
C GLY A 205 -33.42 -13.32 -2.58
N VAL A 206 -32.27 -13.30 -1.91
CA VAL A 206 -32.14 -13.04 -0.47
C VAL A 206 -31.78 -11.57 -0.28
N ASP A 207 -32.68 -10.77 0.31
CA ASP A 207 -32.37 -9.39 0.68
C ASP A 207 -31.50 -9.36 1.94
N ILE A 208 -30.21 -9.10 1.77
CA ILE A 208 -29.25 -9.02 2.87
C ILE A 208 -29.23 -7.66 3.57
N GLU A 209 -29.81 -6.63 2.95
CA GLU A 209 -29.84 -5.27 3.49
C GLU A 209 -31.02 -5.05 4.45
N SER A 210 -32.01 -5.94 4.40
CA SER A 210 -33.12 -6.03 5.36
C SER A 210 -32.62 -6.07 6.81
N ALA A 211 -33.14 -5.13 7.63
CA ALA A 211 -32.88 -5.09 9.07
C ALA A 211 -33.63 -6.19 9.86
N GLN A 212 -34.52 -6.94 9.22
CA GLN A 212 -35.37 -7.95 9.85
C GLN A 212 -34.94 -9.37 9.44
N ALA A 213 -34.41 -10.12 10.42
CA ALA A 213 -34.29 -11.56 10.30
C ALA A 213 -35.69 -12.21 10.49
N PRO A 214 -36.00 -13.34 9.80
CA PRO A 214 -35.14 -14.12 8.92
C PRO A 214 -35.31 -13.74 7.44
N TYR A 215 -34.22 -13.83 6.68
CA TYR A 215 -34.25 -13.59 5.24
C TYR A 215 -35.12 -14.66 4.54
N SER A 216 -36.20 -14.25 3.88
CA SER A 216 -37.05 -15.20 3.13
C SER A 216 -36.49 -15.43 1.74
N LEU A 217 -36.23 -16.69 1.38
CA LEU A 217 -35.95 -17.11 0.00
C LEU A 217 -37.24 -17.10 -0.81
N THR A 218 -37.66 -15.92 -1.28
CA THR A 218 -38.78 -15.81 -2.22
C THR A 218 -38.25 -15.94 -3.65
N GLY A 219 -38.36 -17.13 -4.24
CA GLY A 219 -38.35 -17.28 -5.70
C GLY A 219 -37.31 -18.21 -6.36
N LEU A 220 -36.86 -19.30 -5.73
CA LEU A 220 -35.97 -20.28 -6.37
C LEU A 220 -36.71 -21.23 -7.33
N PRO A 221 -36.39 -21.28 -8.65
CA PRO A 221 -36.71 -22.43 -9.48
C PRO A 221 -35.64 -23.52 -9.28
N GLY A 222 -36.05 -24.67 -8.74
CA GLY A 222 -35.40 -25.98 -8.90
C GLY A 222 -33.88 -26.05 -8.72
N GLY A 223 -33.41 -26.13 -7.47
CA GLY A 223 -32.01 -26.39 -7.15
C GLY A 223 -31.57 -27.82 -7.48
N THR A 224 -30.59 -27.99 -8.38
CA THR A 224 -29.76 -29.21 -8.45
C THR A 224 -28.36 -28.98 -9.04
N GLU A 225 -28.18 -28.03 -9.98
CA GLU A 225 -26.84 -27.79 -10.57
C GLU A 225 -25.98 -26.78 -9.80
N ILE A 226 -26.59 -25.72 -9.25
CA ILE A 226 -25.86 -24.59 -8.65
C ILE A 226 -25.20 -24.99 -7.31
N GLU A 227 -25.80 -25.95 -6.60
CA GLU A 227 -25.32 -26.49 -5.31
C GLU A 227 -23.94 -27.18 -5.43
N LYS A 228 -23.65 -27.80 -6.60
CA LYS A 228 -22.36 -28.47 -6.84
C LYS A 228 -21.21 -27.48 -7.01
N LYS A 229 -21.46 -26.30 -7.60
CA LYS A 229 -20.41 -25.30 -7.86
C LYS A 229 -19.88 -24.70 -6.57
N TYR A 230 -20.76 -24.34 -5.62
CA TYR A 230 -20.37 -23.79 -4.31
C TYR A 230 -19.63 -24.80 -3.41
N ARG A 231 -19.97 -26.10 -3.48
CA ARG A 231 -19.22 -27.17 -2.76
C ARG A 231 -17.75 -27.26 -3.20
N SER A 232 -17.43 -26.88 -4.44
CA SER A 232 -16.07 -26.91 -4.97
C SER A 232 -15.25 -25.67 -4.56
N THR A 233 -15.86 -24.49 -4.56
CA THR A 233 -15.18 -23.21 -4.24
C THR A 233 -14.96 -23.05 -2.73
N GLY A 234 -15.95 -23.41 -1.90
CA GLY A 234 -15.83 -23.39 -0.44
C GLY A 234 -14.85 -24.43 0.12
N LYS A 235 -14.70 -25.59 -0.55
CA LYS A 235 -13.69 -26.59 -0.18
C LYS A 235 -12.25 -26.11 -0.46
N ARG A 236 -12.03 -25.27 -1.48
CA ARG A 236 -10.71 -24.68 -1.76
C ARG A 236 -10.28 -23.69 -0.66
N SER A 237 -11.21 -22.87 -0.17
CA SER A 237 -10.97 -21.94 0.95
C SER A 237 -10.66 -22.66 2.27
N ARG A 238 -11.37 -23.76 2.60
CA ARG A 238 -11.10 -24.54 3.82
C ARG A 238 -9.82 -25.37 3.77
N ARG A 239 -9.36 -25.81 2.59
CA ARG A 239 -8.13 -26.61 2.47
C ARG A 239 -6.86 -25.76 2.66
N SER A 240 -6.88 -24.49 2.28
CA SER A 240 -5.79 -23.55 2.52
C SER A 240 -5.58 -23.29 4.03
N ARG A 241 -6.64 -23.01 4.80
CA ARG A 241 -6.54 -22.77 6.25
C ARG A 241 -6.12 -23.98 7.09
N ARG A 242 -6.21 -25.21 6.56
CA ARG A 242 -5.79 -26.42 7.29
C ARG A 242 -4.31 -26.75 7.08
N HIS A 243 -3.65 -26.11 6.11
CA HIS A 243 -2.22 -26.27 5.87
C HIS A 243 -1.36 -25.27 6.65
N GLU A 244 -1.93 -24.14 7.10
CA GLU A 244 -1.26 -23.14 7.95
C GLU A 244 -1.33 -23.44 9.46
N ARG A 245 -1.92 -24.58 9.87
CA ARG A 245 -1.98 -25.02 11.27
C ARG A 245 -1.24 -26.34 11.53
N LYS A 246 -0.28 -26.69 10.69
CA LYS A 246 0.67 -27.78 10.94
C LYS A 246 2.08 -27.24 10.84
#